data_AF-A0AAU9TEM9-F1
#
_entry.id   AF-A0AAU9TEM9-F1
#
_cell.length_a   1.000
_cell.length_b   1.000
_cell.length_c   1.000
_cell.angle_alpha   90.00
_cell.angle_beta   90.00
_cell.angle_gamma   90.00
#
_symmetry.space_group_name_H-M   'P 1'
#
loop_
_entity.id
_entity.type
_entity.pdbx_description
1 polymer ?
#
loop_
_entity_poly.entity_id
_entity_poly.type
_entity_poly.pdbx_seq_one_letter_code
_entity_poly.pdbx_strand_id
1 'polypeptide(L)'
;MNVIWRRSHVTYNIFRVIKQEIKTKPLLNCVHYSTAFNGSKLFNLQGINSRNVVRHKSKKKADPDSDDEPEIFDDDDVSLSRDSKVVKINTTSLRTDAVLKSALGVARNKIEKLFYESKIRVNGRKILKKSMPVQVDYEIDIIKSISPKNPDHLYVSRVEILNIAAKEESILVTARRFKTLLIENYENDPYKPSTSEEDQ
;
A
#
# COMPACT_ATOMS: atom_id res chain seq x y z
N MET A 1 29.65 43.59 -48.44
CA MET A 1 28.71 43.32 -47.33
C MET A 1 29.04 41.91 -46.82
N ASN A 2 29.90 41.77 -45.80
CA ASN A 2 29.54 41.70 -44.37
C ASN A 2 28.60 40.49 -44.10
N VAL A 3 28.83 39.51 -43.24
CA VAL A 3 29.85 39.21 -42.22
C VAL A 3 29.80 37.69 -41.93
N ILE A 4 30.97 37.13 -41.63
CA ILE A 4 31.30 35.92 -40.85
C ILE A 4 30.17 35.36 -39.96
N TRP A 5 29.94 34.05 -40.00
CA TRP A 5 29.50 33.27 -38.83
C TRP A 5 30.43 32.08 -38.58
N ARG A 6 30.78 31.95 -37.29
CA ARG A 6 31.96 31.28 -36.75
C ARG A 6 31.69 29.80 -36.49
N ARG A 7 32.73 28.98 -36.67
CA ARG A 7 32.94 27.72 -35.96
C ARG A 7 33.11 28.00 -34.45
N SER A 8 32.49 27.19 -33.60
CA SER A 8 32.93 27.00 -32.22
C SER A 8 32.58 25.59 -31.73
N HIS A 9 33.61 24.74 -31.64
CA HIS A 9 33.69 23.66 -30.66
C HIS A 9 33.88 24.31 -29.28
N VAL A 10 33.05 23.96 -28.30
CA VAL A 10 33.41 24.02 -26.87
C VAL A 10 32.73 22.88 -26.12
N THR A 11 33.52 22.30 -25.24
CA THR A 11 33.45 21.06 -24.50
C THR A 11 32.97 21.25 -23.05
N TYR A 12 32.71 20.10 -22.39
CA TYR A 12 32.77 19.80 -20.94
C TYR A 12 31.50 19.89 -20.07
N ASN A 13 31.17 18.73 -19.47
CA ASN A 13 30.97 18.50 -18.03
C ASN A 13 30.77 16.97 -17.85
N ILE A 14 31.82 16.14 -17.76
CA ILE A 14 32.54 15.73 -16.54
C ILE A 14 31.64 15.73 -15.29
N PHE A 15 30.88 14.65 -15.12
CA PHE A 15 30.38 14.26 -13.79
C PHE A 15 31.31 13.22 -13.17
N ARG A 16 31.97 13.66 -12.11
CA ARG A 16 32.85 12.93 -11.21
C ARG A 16 31.98 12.44 -10.05
N VAL A 17 31.73 11.14 -9.92
CA VAL A 17 31.21 10.56 -8.66
C VAL A 17 32.06 9.34 -8.28
N ILE A 18 33.03 9.67 -7.45
CA ILE A 18 33.57 8.99 -6.26
C ILE A 18 33.20 7.50 -6.08
N LYS A 19 34.25 6.69 -6.10
CA LYS A 19 34.36 5.32 -5.60
C LYS A 19 33.82 5.18 -4.17
N GLN A 20 33.07 4.11 -3.90
CA GLN A 20 33.13 3.41 -2.62
C GLN A 20 33.36 1.93 -2.88
N GLU A 21 34.58 1.49 -2.58
CA GLU A 21 35.00 0.10 -2.61
C GLU A 21 34.34 -0.65 -1.45
N ILE A 22 33.53 -1.66 -1.77
CA ILE A 22 33.01 -2.61 -0.79
C ILE A 22 34.16 -3.55 -0.43
N LYS A 23 34.85 -3.25 0.68
CA LYS A 23 35.80 -4.18 1.29
C LYS A 23 35.02 -5.30 1.98
N THR A 24 34.84 -6.42 1.30
CA THR A 24 34.41 -7.68 1.94
C THR A 24 35.57 -8.20 2.79
N LYS A 25 35.42 -8.16 4.12
CA LYS A 25 36.32 -8.90 5.02
C LYS A 25 35.86 -10.36 5.07
N PRO A 26 36.69 -11.35 4.69
CA PRO A 26 36.38 -12.75 4.99
C PRO A 26 36.69 -13.02 6.46
N LEU A 27 35.69 -13.52 7.20
CA LEU A 27 35.91 -14.05 8.54
C LEU A 27 36.69 -15.36 8.41
N LEU A 28 37.79 -15.43 9.15
CA LEU A 28 38.71 -16.54 9.23
C LEU A 28 38.08 -17.77 9.89
N ASN A 29 38.47 -18.94 9.36
CA ASN A 29 38.36 -20.25 9.98
C ASN A 29 39.00 -20.30 11.38
N CYS A 30 38.39 -21.07 12.29
CA CYS A 30 39.09 -21.80 13.35
C CYS A 30 38.28 -23.08 13.68
N VAL A 31 38.72 -24.22 13.16
CA VAL A 31 39.55 -25.28 13.79
C VAL A 31 38.75 -26.23 14.68
N HIS A 32 38.67 -27.48 14.19
CA HIS A 32 38.62 -28.79 14.84
C HIS A 32 38.50 -28.85 16.36
N TYR A 33 37.58 -29.69 16.83
CA TYR A 33 37.91 -30.71 17.82
C TYR A 33 37.33 -32.06 17.39
N SER A 34 38.24 -33.01 17.18
CA SER A 34 37.98 -34.43 17.01
C SER A 34 37.82 -35.10 18.37
N THR A 35 36.77 -35.89 18.54
CA THR A 35 36.80 -37.04 19.47
C THR A 35 35.98 -38.17 18.88
N ALA A 36 36.69 -39.19 18.39
CA ALA A 36 36.14 -40.51 18.13
C ALA A 36 35.92 -41.23 19.47
N PHE A 37 34.73 -41.78 19.68
CA PHE A 37 34.52 -42.81 20.70
C PHE A 37 33.80 -43.99 20.04
N ASN A 38 34.50 -45.12 20.02
CA ASN A 38 34.00 -46.40 19.53
C ASN A 38 33.13 -47.06 20.61
N GLY A 39 32.02 -47.66 20.17
CA GLY A 39 31.45 -48.87 20.77
C GLY A 39 30.51 -48.69 21.97
N SER A 40 29.22 -49.01 21.77
CA SER A 40 28.59 -50.26 22.22
C SER A 40 27.08 -50.10 22.48
N LYS A 41 26.33 -51.03 21.88
CA LYS A 41 25.06 -51.67 22.29
C LYS A 41 23.97 -50.85 23.01
N LEU A 42 22.83 -50.73 22.30
CA LEU A 42 21.43 -50.91 22.71
C LEU A 42 21.07 -50.68 24.19
N PHE A 43 20.16 -49.74 24.47
CA PHE A 43 18.98 -49.99 25.31
C PHE A 43 17.80 -49.09 24.89
N ASN A 44 16.64 -49.72 24.80
CA ASN A 44 15.33 -49.16 24.51
C ASN A 44 14.76 -48.60 25.83
N LEU A 45 14.49 -47.29 25.89
CA LEU A 45 13.75 -46.68 27.00
C LEU A 45 12.66 -45.78 26.43
N GLN A 46 11.45 -46.31 26.52
CA GLN A 46 10.21 -45.59 26.33
C GLN A 46 10.04 -44.55 27.44
N GLY A 47 9.57 -43.37 27.03
CA GLY A 47 8.64 -42.56 27.82
C GLY A 47 9.26 -41.42 28.62
N ILE A 48 9.09 -40.18 28.13
CA ILE A 48 8.82 -39.02 29.00
C ILE A 48 7.81 -38.12 28.28
N ASN A 49 6.67 -37.93 28.94
CA ASN A 49 5.53 -37.09 28.55
C ASN A 49 5.95 -35.64 28.25
N SER A 50 5.49 -35.10 27.11
CA SER A 50 5.58 -33.68 26.79
C SER A 50 4.69 -32.87 27.75
N ARG A 51 5.31 -32.19 28.71
CA ARG A 51 4.63 -31.15 29.50
C ARG A 51 4.40 -29.96 28.58
N ASN A 52 3.13 -29.68 28.25
CA ASN A 52 2.74 -28.43 27.61
C ASN A 52 3.04 -27.26 28.56
N VAL A 53 4.14 -26.55 28.33
CA VAL A 53 4.42 -25.28 29.00
C VAL A 53 3.53 -24.22 28.37
N VAL A 54 2.39 -23.95 29.00
CA VAL A 54 1.53 -22.82 28.65
C VAL A 54 2.25 -21.52 29.01
N ARG A 55 2.80 -20.85 28.00
CA ARG A 55 3.44 -19.55 28.14
C ARG A 55 2.37 -18.47 28.26
N HIS A 56 2.13 -17.98 29.47
CA HIS A 56 1.30 -16.79 29.68
C HIS A 56 2.00 -15.56 29.10
N LYS A 57 1.36 -14.95 28.10
CA LYS A 57 1.80 -13.70 27.45
C LYS A 57 1.45 -12.54 28.38
N SER A 58 2.45 -11.89 28.97
CA SER A 58 2.23 -10.68 29.76
C SER A 58 1.72 -9.55 28.85
N LYS A 59 0.57 -8.97 29.21
CA LYS A 59 0.05 -7.75 28.59
C LYS A 59 1.01 -6.61 28.92
N LYS A 60 1.84 -6.20 27.96
CA LYS A 60 2.56 -4.92 28.00
C LYS A 60 1.50 -3.82 28.03
N LYS A 61 1.44 -3.06 29.12
CA LYS A 61 0.62 -1.85 29.19
C LYS A 61 1.20 -0.85 28.18
N ALA A 62 0.34 -0.33 27.32
CA ALA A 62 0.69 0.78 26.45
C ALA A 62 0.78 2.04 27.31
N ASP A 63 1.93 2.72 27.27
CA ASP A 63 2.06 4.09 27.72
C ASP A 63 1.16 4.97 26.83
N PRO A 64 0.26 5.78 27.42
CA PRO A 64 -0.47 6.80 26.69
C PRO A 64 0.33 8.11 26.77
N ASP A 65 1.41 8.21 25.99
CA ASP A 65 2.03 9.49 25.68
C ASP A 65 1.84 9.76 24.18
N SER A 66 0.56 9.89 23.79
CA SER A 66 0.16 10.36 22.48
C SER A 66 -0.35 11.78 22.69
N ASP A 67 0.50 12.73 22.37
CA ASP A 67 0.22 14.14 22.20
C ASP A 67 -0.78 14.31 21.04
N ASP A 68 -2.06 14.05 21.34
CA ASP A 68 -3.19 14.30 20.45
C ASP A 68 -3.52 15.80 20.55
N GLU A 69 -2.76 16.59 19.79
CA GLU A 69 -3.18 17.94 19.39
C GLU A 69 -4.57 17.84 18.73
N PRO A 70 -5.58 18.59 19.22
CA PRO A 70 -6.91 18.56 18.64
C PRO A 70 -6.87 19.26 17.28
N GLU A 71 -6.68 18.49 16.20
CA GLU A 71 -6.99 18.93 14.85
C GLU A 71 -8.45 19.39 14.82
N ILE A 72 -8.65 20.69 14.62
CA ILE A 72 -9.94 21.34 14.45
C ILE A 72 -10.58 20.73 13.19
N PHE A 73 -11.51 19.80 13.41
CA PHE A 73 -12.42 19.35 12.38
C PHE A 73 -13.55 20.38 12.32
N ASP A 74 -13.57 21.18 11.26
CA ASP A 74 -14.72 22.02 10.95
C ASP A 74 -15.95 21.11 10.81
N ASP A 75 -16.89 21.25 11.74
CA ASP A 75 -18.11 20.44 11.91
C ASP A 75 -19.21 20.81 10.90
N ASP A 76 -18.85 21.51 9.81
CA ASP A 76 -19.81 22.07 8.84
C ASP A 76 -20.21 21.10 7.71
N ASP A 77 -19.74 19.85 7.74
CA ASP A 77 -19.97 18.86 6.67
C ASP A 77 -21.11 17.86 6.97
N VAL A 78 -22.14 18.31 7.70
CA VAL A 78 -23.31 17.50 8.14
C VAL A 78 -24.22 17.05 6.97
N SER A 79 -23.92 17.42 5.73
CA SER A 79 -24.71 17.08 4.54
C SER A 79 -24.23 15.83 3.78
N LEU A 80 -23.09 15.25 4.14
CA LEU A 80 -22.57 14.08 3.45
C LEU A 80 -23.22 12.81 3.98
N SER A 81 -23.95 12.13 3.09
CA SER A 81 -24.60 10.82 3.22
C SER A 81 -24.13 9.98 4.41
N ARG A 82 -25.10 9.43 5.18
CA ARG A 82 -24.94 8.62 6.42
C ARG A 82 -23.83 7.54 6.40
N ASP A 83 -23.32 7.19 5.22
CA ASP A 83 -22.30 6.17 4.98
C ASP A 83 -20.85 6.71 4.90
N SER A 84 -20.65 8.02 5.04
CA SER A 84 -19.33 8.64 5.01
C SER A 84 -18.60 8.46 6.35
N LYS A 85 -17.30 8.11 6.29
CA LYS A 85 -16.45 8.06 7.48
C LYS A 85 -15.05 8.57 7.17
N VAL A 86 -14.57 9.55 7.94
CA VAL A 86 -13.17 9.97 7.93
C VAL A 86 -12.31 8.95 8.68
N VAL A 87 -11.20 8.53 8.08
CA VAL A 87 -10.28 7.53 8.62
C VAL A 87 -8.85 8.04 8.48
N LYS A 88 -8.10 8.01 9.58
CA LYS A 88 -6.65 8.22 9.60
C LYS A 88 -5.95 6.88 9.32
N ILE A 89 -5.06 6.86 8.35
CA ILE A 89 -4.45 5.64 7.80
C ILE A 89 -2.94 5.79 7.78
N ASN A 90 -2.22 4.83 8.36
CA ASN A 90 -0.77 4.79 8.25
C ASN A 90 -0.38 3.88 7.07
N THR A 91 0.32 4.45 6.08
CA THR A 91 0.77 3.72 4.89
C THR A 91 2.27 3.93 4.69
N THR A 92 2.97 2.93 4.17
CA THR A 92 4.42 3.02 3.89
C THR A 92 4.75 3.88 2.66
N SER A 93 3.79 4.07 1.76
CA SER A 93 3.97 4.84 0.53
C SER A 93 2.64 5.40 0.04
N LEU A 94 2.67 6.49 -0.73
CA LEU A 94 1.49 7.12 -1.33
C LEU A 94 0.94 6.38 -2.55
N ARG A 95 1.20 5.08 -2.67
CA ARG A 95 0.73 4.30 -3.82
C ARG A 95 -0.76 4.06 -3.72
N THR A 96 -1.46 4.16 -4.85
CA THR A 96 -2.91 3.94 -4.94
C THR A 96 -3.32 2.58 -4.35
N ASP A 97 -2.60 1.50 -4.66
CA ASP A 97 -2.91 0.16 -4.15
C ASP A 97 -2.70 0.02 -2.63
N ALA A 98 -1.70 0.72 -2.08
CA ALA A 98 -1.40 0.70 -0.65
C ALA A 98 -2.45 1.50 0.15
N VAL A 99 -2.82 2.67 -0.35
CA VAL A 99 -3.86 3.52 0.25
C VAL A 99 -5.22 2.80 0.21
N LEU A 100 -5.62 2.21 -0.93
CA LEU A 100 -6.90 1.50 -1.05
C LEU A 100 -7.01 0.30 -0.11
N LYS A 101 -5.92 -0.46 0.07
CA LYS A 101 -5.87 -1.60 1.01
C LYS A 101 -6.26 -1.15 2.41
N SER A 102 -5.57 -0.12 2.90
CA SER A 102 -5.72 0.34 4.28
C SER A 102 -6.99 1.16 4.48
N ALA A 103 -7.43 1.93 3.47
CA ALA A 103 -8.67 2.69 3.52
C ALA A 103 -9.90 1.79 3.54
N LEU A 104 -10.05 0.90 2.55
CA LEU A 104 -11.25 0.07 2.41
C LEU A 104 -11.20 -1.22 3.24
N GLY A 105 -10.03 -1.59 3.77
CA GLY A 105 -9.83 -2.86 4.48
C GLY A 105 -9.89 -4.07 3.55
N VAL A 106 -9.61 -3.88 2.25
CA VAL A 106 -9.64 -4.93 1.23
C VAL A 106 -8.26 -5.56 1.11
N ALA A 107 -8.22 -6.89 0.98
CA ALA A 107 -6.96 -7.61 0.76
C ALA A 107 -6.24 -7.12 -0.51
N ARG A 108 -4.91 -7.00 -0.44
CA ARG A 108 -4.09 -6.52 -1.56
C ARG A 108 -4.31 -7.31 -2.85
N ASN A 109 -4.44 -8.63 -2.73
CA ASN A 109 -4.69 -9.53 -3.86
C ASN A 109 -6.02 -9.23 -4.58
N LYS A 110 -7.05 -8.80 -3.83
CA LYS A 110 -8.32 -8.40 -4.44
C LYS A 110 -8.17 -7.08 -5.21
N ILE A 111 -7.45 -6.10 -4.65
CA ILE A 111 -7.17 -4.83 -5.34
C ILE A 111 -6.39 -5.06 -6.64
N GLU A 112 -5.46 -6.00 -6.64
CA GLU A 112 -4.72 -6.40 -7.84
C GLU A 112 -5.61 -6.98 -8.92
N LYS A 113 -6.52 -7.89 -8.57
CA LYS A 113 -7.51 -8.42 -9.52
C LYS A 113 -8.38 -7.30 -10.10
N LEU A 114 -8.91 -6.43 -9.24
CA LEU A 114 -9.74 -5.28 -9.64
C LEU A 114 -8.99 -4.30 -10.55
N PHE A 115 -7.68 -4.13 -10.36
CA PHE A 115 -6.83 -3.33 -11.26
C PHE A 115 -6.79 -3.93 -12.67
N TYR A 116 -6.56 -5.25 -12.78
CA TYR A 116 -6.54 -5.92 -14.09
C TYR A 116 -7.93 -5.97 -14.75
N GLU A 117 -8.99 -6.10 -13.95
CA GLU A 117 -10.39 -5.98 -14.39
C GLU A 117 -10.79 -4.53 -14.75
N SER A 118 -9.86 -3.56 -14.63
CA SER A 118 -10.10 -2.16 -14.97
C SER A 118 -11.23 -1.49 -14.16
N LYS A 119 -11.48 -1.97 -12.93
CA LYS A 119 -12.53 -1.49 -12.02
C LYS A 119 -12.10 -0.33 -11.11
N ILE A 120 -10.82 0.05 -11.14
CA ILE A 120 -10.28 1.15 -10.32
C ILE A 120 -10.20 2.43 -11.16
N ARG A 121 -10.81 3.51 -10.67
CA ARG A 121 -10.79 4.84 -11.28
C ARG A 121 -10.18 5.86 -10.32
N VAL A 122 -9.48 6.85 -10.86
CA VAL A 122 -9.00 8.02 -10.10
C VAL A 122 -9.48 9.27 -10.82
N ASN A 123 -10.21 10.13 -10.11
CA ASN A 123 -10.89 11.31 -10.63
C ASN A 123 -11.72 10.96 -11.90
N GLY A 124 -12.44 9.83 -11.82
CA GLY A 124 -13.25 9.29 -12.93
C GLY A 124 -12.48 8.65 -14.09
N ARG A 125 -11.14 8.68 -14.09
CA ARG A 125 -10.31 8.13 -15.17
C ARG A 125 -9.74 6.76 -14.80
N LYS A 126 -9.62 5.87 -15.80
CA LYS A 126 -8.98 4.56 -15.62
C LYS A 126 -7.49 4.71 -15.29
N ILE A 127 -7.03 3.99 -14.27
CA ILE A 127 -5.60 3.97 -13.94
C ILE A 127 -4.81 3.04 -14.87
N LEU A 128 -3.69 3.54 -15.39
CA LEU A 128 -2.80 2.76 -16.27
C LEU A 128 -1.74 1.97 -15.49
N LYS A 129 -1.33 2.48 -14.34
CA LYS A 129 -0.27 1.89 -13.50
C LYS A 129 -0.82 1.65 -12.10
N LYS A 130 -0.59 0.46 -11.56
CA LYS A 130 -0.94 0.10 -10.17
C LYS A 130 -0.27 1.01 -9.14
N SER A 131 0.96 1.43 -9.43
CA SER A 131 1.83 2.20 -8.56
C SER A 131 1.63 3.71 -8.63
N MET A 132 0.50 4.19 -9.14
CA MET A 132 0.30 5.63 -9.30
C MET A 132 0.33 6.31 -7.92
N PRO A 133 1.10 7.40 -7.76
CA PRO A 133 1.11 8.17 -6.52
C PRO A 133 -0.21 8.91 -6.35
N VAL A 134 -0.71 8.93 -5.12
CA VAL A 134 -1.91 9.63 -4.68
C VAL A 134 -1.53 11.02 -4.19
N GLN A 135 -2.38 12.01 -4.47
CA GLN A 135 -2.25 13.38 -4.00
C GLN A 135 -3.46 13.77 -3.15
N VAL A 136 -3.36 14.92 -2.49
CA VAL A 136 -4.49 15.55 -1.79
C VAL A 136 -5.58 15.88 -2.81
N ASP A 137 -6.84 15.81 -2.39
CA ASP A 137 -8.05 16.05 -3.19
C ASP A 137 -8.28 15.06 -4.33
N TYR A 138 -7.61 13.90 -4.31
CA TYR A 138 -7.90 12.83 -5.26
C TYR A 138 -9.11 12.01 -4.80
N GLU A 139 -9.98 11.70 -5.76
CA GLU A 139 -11.09 10.77 -5.63
C GLU A 139 -10.69 9.42 -6.24
N ILE A 140 -10.68 8.37 -5.42
CA ILE A 140 -10.31 7.02 -5.86
C ILE A 140 -11.53 6.11 -5.71
N ASP A 141 -12.00 5.59 -6.84
CA ASP A 141 -13.19 4.75 -6.90
C ASP A 141 -12.84 3.31 -7.25
N ILE A 142 -13.51 2.38 -6.57
CA ILE A 142 -13.56 0.96 -6.95
C ILE A 142 -15.00 0.64 -7.35
N ILE A 143 -15.18 0.25 -8.60
CA ILE A 143 -16.46 -0.19 -9.14
C ILE A 143 -16.77 -1.59 -8.60
N LYS A 144 -17.93 -1.74 -7.94
CA LYS A 144 -18.40 -3.03 -7.41
C LYS A 144 -19.29 -3.74 -8.40
N SER A 145 -20.36 -3.07 -8.80
CA SER A 145 -21.40 -3.61 -9.66
C SER A 145 -22.21 -2.49 -10.29
N ILE A 146 -22.94 -2.84 -11.35
CA ILE A 146 -23.96 -1.97 -11.95
C ILE A 146 -25.22 -2.08 -11.09
N SER A 147 -25.97 -0.98 -11.00
CA SER A 147 -27.23 -1.01 -10.28
C SER A 147 -28.25 -1.88 -11.02
N PRO A 148 -28.93 -2.82 -10.32
CA PRO A 148 -29.96 -3.65 -10.96
C PRO A 148 -31.21 -2.85 -11.32
N LYS A 149 -31.38 -1.65 -10.72
CA LYS A 149 -32.51 -0.76 -10.99
C LYS A 149 -32.30 0.06 -12.26
N ASN A 150 -31.09 0.61 -12.42
CA ASN A 150 -30.72 1.50 -13.51
C ASN A 150 -29.35 1.09 -14.07
N PRO A 151 -29.22 0.69 -15.34
CA PRO A 151 -27.94 0.30 -15.92
C PRO A 151 -26.93 1.46 -16.03
N ASP A 152 -27.42 2.71 -15.99
CA ASP A 152 -26.60 3.91 -16.06
C ASP A 152 -25.96 4.29 -14.73
N HIS A 153 -26.33 3.60 -13.64
CA HIS A 153 -25.80 3.87 -12.31
C HIS A 153 -24.90 2.74 -11.82
N LEU A 154 -23.87 3.10 -11.07
CA LEU A 154 -22.86 2.19 -10.54
C LEU A 154 -22.84 2.24 -9.02
N TYR A 155 -22.65 1.09 -8.40
CA TYR A 155 -22.23 1.01 -7.00
C TYR A 155 -20.72 1.05 -6.92
N VAL A 156 -20.18 2.06 -6.24
CA VAL A 156 -18.74 2.25 -6.05
C VAL A 156 -18.37 2.33 -4.57
N SER A 157 -17.13 1.96 -4.27
CA SER A 157 -16.45 2.37 -3.04
C SER A 157 -15.57 3.57 -3.38
N ARG A 158 -15.83 4.72 -2.76
CA ARG A 158 -15.05 5.94 -2.96
C ARG A 158 -14.11 6.21 -1.78
N VAL A 159 -12.90 6.65 -2.07
CA VAL A 159 -11.93 7.17 -1.10
C VAL A 159 -11.47 8.53 -1.57
N GLU A 160 -11.79 9.56 -0.79
CA GLU A 160 -11.35 10.94 -0.99
C GLU A 160 -10.19 11.23 -0.05
N ILE A 161 -9.14 11.86 -0.56
CA ILE A 161 -7.92 12.14 0.21
C ILE A 161 -7.99 13.58 0.72
N LEU A 162 -8.13 13.75 2.03
CA LEU A 162 -8.26 15.06 2.65
C LEU A 162 -6.90 15.65 3.01
N ASN A 163 -6.02 14.84 3.61
CA ASN A 163 -4.72 15.31 4.06
C ASN A 163 -3.66 14.20 4.00
N ILE A 164 -2.40 14.59 3.78
CA ILE A 164 -1.23 13.74 3.78
C ILE A 164 -0.18 14.37 4.68
N ALA A 165 0.13 13.70 5.80
CA ALA A 165 1.17 14.09 6.75
C ALA A 165 2.31 13.07 6.74
N ALA A 166 3.54 13.52 6.50
CA ALA A 166 4.72 12.67 6.60
C ALA A 166 5.13 12.48 8.07
N LYS A 167 5.30 11.23 8.51
CA LYS A 167 5.96 10.88 9.78
C LYS A 167 7.31 10.23 9.49
N GLU A 168 8.15 10.09 10.51
CA GLU A 168 9.53 9.58 10.38
C GLU A 168 9.62 8.22 9.68
N GLU A 169 8.74 7.27 10.03
CA GLU A 169 8.75 5.90 9.48
C GLU A 169 7.57 5.58 8.54
N SER A 170 6.53 6.42 8.52
CA SER A 170 5.30 6.15 7.78
C SER A 170 4.62 7.43 7.32
N ILE A 171 3.69 7.31 6.39
CA ILE A 171 2.91 8.43 5.88
C ILE A 171 1.50 8.29 6.43
N LEU A 172 1.06 9.27 7.21
CA LEU A 172 -0.30 9.35 7.72
C LEU A 172 -1.18 10.02 6.67
N VAL A 173 -2.20 9.32 6.22
CA VAL A 173 -3.16 9.79 5.23
C VAL A 173 -4.52 9.87 5.89
N THR A 174 -5.10 11.06 5.93
CA THR A 174 -6.48 11.25 6.36
C THR A 174 -7.36 11.20 5.12
N ALA A 175 -8.27 10.23 5.08
CA ALA A 175 -9.13 9.99 3.94
C ALA A 175 -10.60 9.87 4.37
N ARG A 176 -11.50 10.43 3.59
CA ARG A 176 -12.94 10.18 3.70
C ARG A 176 -13.29 8.96 2.88
N ARG A 177 -14.00 8.02 3.49
CA ARG A 177 -14.31 6.72 2.92
C ARG A 177 -15.82 6.53 2.78
N PHE A 178 -16.23 6.09 1.60
CA PHE A 178 -17.56 5.61 1.29
C PHE A 178 -17.46 4.14 0.88
N LYS A 179 -18.08 3.25 1.65
CA LYS A 179 -18.10 1.82 1.29
C LYS A 179 -19.09 1.53 0.18
N THR A 180 -20.20 2.25 0.13
CA THR A 180 -21.27 2.05 -0.83
C THR A 180 -21.76 3.43 -1.23
N LEU A 181 -21.44 3.84 -2.45
CA LEU A 181 -21.91 5.07 -3.05
C LEU A 181 -22.57 4.71 -4.37
N LEU A 182 -23.76 5.25 -4.61
CA LEU A 182 -24.43 5.17 -5.89
C LEU A 182 -24.02 6.40 -6.69
N ILE A 183 -23.40 6.17 -7.84
CA ILE A 183 -22.99 7.25 -8.77
C ILE A 183 -23.57 6.97 -10.16
N GLU A 184 -23.67 8.01 -10.97
CA GLU A 184 -23.91 7.87 -12.40
C GLU A 184 -22.64 7.36 -13.10
N ASN A 185 -22.79 6.80 -14.30
CA ASN A 185 -21.66 6.33 -15.09
C ASN A 185 -20.78 7.49 -15.52
N TYR A 186 -19.47 7.25 -15.62
CA TYR A 186 -18.49 8.28 -15.91
C TYR A 186 -18.65 8.81 -17.35
N GLU A 187 -18.66 10.13 -17.50
CA GLU A 187 -18.83 10.80 -18.80
C GLU A 187 -17.71 10.47 -19.80
N ASN A 188 -16.45 10.52 -19.33
CA ASN A 188 -15.28 10.41 -20.19
C ASN A 188 -14.95 8.97 -20.59
N ASP A 189 -15.21 8.00 -19.71
CA ASP A 189 -14.91 6.59 -19.94
C ASP A 189 -15.94 5.70 -19.22
N PRO A 190 -17.11 5.47 -19.85
CA PRO A 190 -18.19 4.69 -19.28
C PRO A 190 -17.76 3.27 -18.97
N TYR A 191 -18.04 2.80 -17.75
CA TYR A 191 -17.78 1.42 -17.38
C TYR A 191 -18.78 0.49 -18.07
N LYS A 192 -18.25 -0.51 -18.79
CA LYS A 192 -19.02 -1.60 -19.38
C LYS A 192 -18.47 -2.92 -18.84
N PRO A 193 -19.31 -3.80 -18.29
CA PRO A 193 -18.84 -5.09 -17.83
C PRO A 193 -18.47 -5.93 -19.05
N SER A 194 -17.33 -6.62 -19.02
CA SER A 194 -17.07 -7.68 -19.99
C SER A 194 -18.02 -8.83 -19.66
N THR A 195 -18.83 -9.26 -20.64
CA THR A 195 -19.86 -10.32 -20.57
C THR A 195 -19.29 -11.73 -20.34
N SER A 196 -18.41 -11.90 -19.36
CA SER A 196 -17.71 -13.17 -19.07
C SER A 196 -18.11 -13.82 -17.75
N GLU A 197 -19.18 -13.35 -17.08
CA GLU A 197 -19.58 -13.80 -15.74
C GLU A 197 -21.01 -14.41 -15.71
N GLU A 198 -21.50 -14.97 -16.82
CA GLU A 198 -22.81 -15.67 -16.85
C GLU A 198 -22.70 -17.20 -16.61
N ASP A 199 -21.49 -17.76 -16.49
CA ASP A 199 -21.29 -19.20 -16.26
C ASP A 199 -20.65 -19.49 -14.89
N GLN A 200 -21.42 -19.42 -13.81
CA GLN A 200 -21.16 -20.18 -12.56
C GLN A 200 -22.31 -20.17 -11.57
#